data_AF-A0A364LE52-F1
#
_entry.id   AF-A0A364LE52-F1
#
_cell.length_a   1.000
_cell.length_b   1.000
_cell.length_c   1.000
_cell.angle_alpha   90.00
_cell.angle_beta   90.00
_cell.angle_gamma   90.00
#
_symmetry.space_group_name_H-M   'P 1'
#
loop_
_entity.id
_entity.type
_entity.pdbx_description
1 polymer ?
#
loop_
_entity_poly.entity_id
_entity_poly.type
_entity_poly.pdbx_seq_one_letter_code
_entity_poly.pdbx_strand_id
1 'polypeptide(L)'
;MHLTTQNADFSARIQNLIKSQREHERTWWKARQALIEKQAAREEKRRQIEQVLKSVGASNATTTGASAEDTTEKISQENATELQAYDSKVYQASVDMARAIESELRRLGVPFFCIDRALVTTEDDTGGTTSESVAEEGAKTKKISKEELEGLKKRAG
;
A
#
# COMPACT_ATOMS: atom_id res chain seq x y z
N MET A 1 -23.28 1.26 20.37
CA MET A 1 -23.28 -0.18 19.99
C MET A 1 -24.64 -0.56 19.37
N HIS A 2 -25.01 0.00 18.22
CA HIS A 2 -26.33 -0.28 17.60
C HIS A 2 -26.24 -1.23 16.39
N LEU A 3 -25.16 -1.15 15.61
CA LEU A 3 -24.92 -2.05 14.47
C LEU A 3 -24.59 -3.48 14.93
N THR A 4 -23.80 -3.63 15.99
CA THR A 4 -23.46 -4.93 16.58
C THR A 4 -24.68 -5.65 17.16
N THR A 5 -25.70 -4.91 17.62
CA THR A 5 -26.94 -5.48 18.16
C THR A 5 -27.94 -5.83 17.06
N GLN A 6 -27.88 -5.17 15.90
CA GLN A 6 -28.76 -5.44 14.76
C GLN A 6 -28.24 -6.57 13.85
N ASN A 7 -26.93 -6.80 13.83
CA ASN A 7 -26.31 -7.75 12.91
C ASN A 7 -25.33 -8.63 13.69
N ALA A 8 -25.78 -9.84 14.04
CA ALA A 8 -25.04 -10.76 14.91
C ALA A 8 -23.65 -11.13 14.34
N ASP A 9 -23.52 -11.14 13.01
CA ASP A 9 -22.28 -11.50 12.32
C ASP A 9 -21.31 -10.32 12.14
N PHE A 10 -21.75 -9.09 12.43
CA PHE A 10 -20.96 -7.88 12.19
C PHE A 10 -19.63 -7.91 12.94
N SER A 11 -19.66 -8.21 14.25
CA SER A 11 -18.45 -8.25 15.08
C SER A 11 -17.46 -9.30 14.57
N ALA A 12 -17.95 -10.51 14.27
CA ALA A 12 -17.11 -11.60 13.77
C ALA A 12 -16.45 -11.23 12.43
N ARG A 13 -17.19 -10.59 11.52
CA ARG A 13 -16.67 -10.16 10.22
C ARG A 13 -15.59 -9.08 10.36
N ILE A 14 -15.80 -8.07 11.21
CA ILE A 14 -14.80 -7.03 11.48
C ILE A 14 -13.53 -7.64 12.09
N GLN A 15 -13.67 -8.55 13.06
CA GLN A 15 -12.51 -9.24 13.66
C GLN A 15 -11.73 -10.05 12.61
N ASN A 16 -12.42 -10.70 11.66
CA ASN A 16 -11.76 -11.41 10.57
C ASN A 16 -11.02 -10.46 9.62
N LEU A 17 -11.60 -9.31 9.28
CA LEU A 17 -10.93 -8.29 8.46
C LEU A 17 -9.65 -7.78 9.15
N ILE A 18 -9.71 -7.47 10.44
CA ILE A 18 -8.56 -7.02 11.24
C ILE A 18 -7.47 -8.09 11.29
N LYS A 19 -7.85 -9.36 11.49
CA LYS A 19 -6.90 -10.49 11.50
C LYS A 19 -6.22 -10.65 10.14
N SER A 20 -6.99 -10.60 9.06
CA SER A 20 -6.46 -10.69 7.69
C SER A 20 -5.47 -9.56 7.38
N GLN A 21 -5.83 -8.32 7.72
CA GLN A 21 -4.93 -7.16 7.57
C GLN A 21 -3.60 -7.39 8.29
N ARG A 22 -3.64 -7.74 9.58
CA ARG A 22 -2.43 -7.97 10.38
C ARG A 22 -1.57 -9.10 9.81
N GLU A 23 -2.20 -10.13 9.24
CA GLU A 23 -1.47 -11.25 8.64
C GLU A 23 -0.76 -10.84 7.34
N HIS A 24 -1.41 -10.03 6.49
CA HIS A 24 -0.76 -9.45 5.31
C HIS A 24 0.42 -8.57 5.71
N GLU A 25 0.26 -7.67 6.69
CA GLU A 25 1.33 -6.82 7.20
C GLU A 25 2.52 -7.62 7.72
N ARG A 26 2.27 -8.67 8.53
CA ARG A 26 3.31 -9.58 9.00
C ARG A 26 4.00 -10.32 7.86
N THR A 27 3.23 -10.77 6.88
CA THR A 27 3.77 -11.50 5.73
C THR A 27 4.69 -10.60 4.91
N TRP A 28 4.26 -9.37 4.63
CA TRP A 28 5.09 -8.39 3.92
C TRP A 28 6.33 -8.01 4.70
N TRP A 29 6.22 -7.85 6.01
CA TRP A 29 7.37 -7.59 6.86
C TRP A 29 8.38 -8.74 6.84
N LYS A 30 7.93 -9.99 7.05
CA LYS A 30 8.78 -11.18 7.02
C LYS A 30 9.49 -11.34 5.66
N ALA A 31 8.75 -11.15 4.57
CA ALA A 31 9.34 -11.24 3.23
C ALA A 31 10.36 -10.11 2.98
N ARG A 32 10.14 -8.89 3.51
CA ARG A 32 11.14 -7.82 3.47
C ARG A 32 12.40 -8.17 4.26
N GLN A 33 12.24 -8.73 5.47
CA GLN A 33 13.38 -9.15 6.29
C GLN A 33 14.18 -10.26 5.60
N ALA A 34 13.50 -11.27 5.05
CA ALA A 34 14.14 -12.34 4.28
C ALA A 34 14.89 -11.80 3.05
N LEU A 35 14.39 -10.74 2.43
CA LEU A 35 15.08 -10.08 1.31
C LEU A 35 16.39 -9.42 1.76
N ILE A 36 16.38 -8.72 2.89
CA ILE A 36 17.57 -8.10 3.48
C ILE A 36 18.59 -9.16 3.90
N GLU A 37 18.16 -10.23 4.56
CA GLU A 37 19.03 -11.35 4.94
C GLU A 37 19.67 -12.00 3.71
N LYS A 38 18.91 -12.16 2.61
CA LYS A 38 19.43 -12.65 1.34
C LYS A 38 20.44 -11.68 0.70
N GLN A 39 20.26 -10.37 0.85
CA GLN A 39 21.24 -9.37 0.41
C GLN A 39 22.53 -9.48 1.21
N ALA A 40 22.44 -9.52 2.54
CA ALA A 40 23.60 -9.68 3.43
C ALA A 40 24.35 -11.01 3.18
N ALA A 41 23.63 -12.12 2.99
CA ALA A 41 24.24 -13.42 2.69
C ALA A 41 24.97 -13.42 1.31
N ARG A 42 24.46 -12.67 0.32
CA ARG A 42 25.15 -12.50 -0.97
C ARG A 42 26.45 -11.72 -0.83
N GLU A 43 26.45 -10.67 -0.01
CA GLU A 43 27.64 -9.87 0.28
C GLU A 43 28.71 -10.68 1.01
N GLU A 44 28.33 -11.44 2.04
CA GLU A 44 29.25 -12.29 2.78
C GLU A 44 29.86 -13.39 1.88
N LYS A 45 29.04 -14.04 1.05
CA LYS A 45 29.53 -15.03 0.08
C LYS A 45 30.51 -14.43 -0.92
N ARG A 46 30.26 -13.20 -1.40
CA ARG A 46 31.20 -12.51 -2.29
C ARG A 46 32.52 -12.21 -1.60
N ARG A 47 32.47 -11.69 -0.37
CA ARG A 47 33.67 -11.41 0.43
C ARG A 47 34.53 -12.66 0.63
N GLN A 48 33.91 -13.81 0.89
CA GLN A 48 34.62 -15.09 1.01
C GLN A 48 35.29 -15.48 -0.31
N ILE A 49 34.62 -15.32 -1.45
CA ILE A 49 35.19 -15.59 -2.78
C ILE A 49 36.36 -14.65 -3.05
N GLU A 50 36.23 -13.36 -2.77
CA GLU A 50 37.30 -12.36 -2.93
C GLU A 50 38.53 -12.70 -2.07
N GLN A 51 38.31 -13.14 -0.82
CA GLN A 51 39.37 -13.58 0.07
C GLN A 51 40.10 -14.81 -0.48
N VAL A 52 39.37 -15.78 -1.03
CA VAL A 52 39.96 -16.97 -1.67
C VAL A 52 40.73 -16.60 -2.95
N LEU A 53 40.18 -15.71 -3.77
CA LEU A 53 40.88 -15.22 -4.97
C LEU A 53 42.18 -14.49 -4.61
N LYS A 54 42.14 -13.68 -3.54
CA LYS A 54 43.31 -13.00 -3.01
C LYS A 54 44.36 -13.96 -2.46
N SER A 55 43.97 -15.03 -1.77
CA SER A 55 44.91 -16.01 -1.21
C SER A 55 45.55 -16.91 -2.27
N VAL A 56 44.85 -17.19 -3.37
CA VAL A 56 45.36 -17.98 -4.51
C VAL A 56 46.36 -17.16 -5.37
N GLY A 57 46.58 -15.88 -5.05
CA GLY A 57 47.58 -15.06 -5.71
C GLY A 57 47.13 -14.51 -7.06
N ALA A 58 45.82 -14.43 -7.31
CA ALA A 58 45.25 -13.68 -8.43
C ALA A 58 45.36 -12.17 -8.16
N SER A 59 46.59 -11.69 -8.01
CA SER A 59 46.94 -10.30 -7.72
C SER A 59 47.21 -9.54 -9.02
N ASN A 60 46.29 -9.56 -10.00
CA ASN A 60 46.22 -8.63 -11.16
C ASN A 60 45.29 -9.15 -12.29
N ALA A 61 43.98 -9.19 -12.11
CA ALA A 61 43.09 -9.37 -13.26
C ALA A 61 41.75 -8.63 -13.11
N THR A 62 41.81 -7.37 -12.70
CA THR A 62 40.83 -6.36 -13.13
C THR A 62 41.02 -6.16 -14.64
N THR A 63 40.52 -7.08 -15.46
CA THR A 63 40.49 -6.97 -16.93
C THR A 63 39.27 -6.18 -17.44
N THR A 64 38.48 -5.64 -16.52
CA THR A 64 37.48 -4.60 -16.77
C THR A 64 37.79 -3.50 -15.78
N GLY A 65 38.13 -2.28 -16.23
CA GLY A 65 38.60 -1.14 -15.42
C GLY A 65 37.66 -0.60 -14.34
N ALA A 66 36.82 -1.43 -13.72
CA ALA A 66 36.05 -1.12 -12.53
C ALA A 66 36.91 -1.34 -11.28
N SER A 67 37.06 -0.29 -10.48
CA SER A 67 37.67 -0.37 -9.15
C SER A 67 36.82 -1.27 -8.23
N ALA A 68 37.43 -1.86 -7.20
CA ALA A 68 36.70 -2.60 -6.17
C ALA A 68 35.60 -1.73 -5.48
N GLU A 69 35.83 -0.42 -5.44
CA GLU A 69 34.91 0.60 -4.94
C GLU A 69 33.67 0.75 -5.85
N ASP A 70 33.87 0.84 -7.17
CA ASP A 70 32.82 0.92 -8.19
C ASP A 70 31.90 -0.32 -8.21
N THR A 71 32.48 -1.50 -7.94
CA THR A 71 31.70 -2.74 -7.82
C THR A 71 30.84 -2.76 -6.55
N THR A 72 31.36 -2.23 -5.44
CA THR A 72 30.64 -2.20 -4.15
C THR A 72 29.47 -1.21 -4.19
N GLU A 73 29.70 -0.02 -4.71
CA GLU A 73 28.65 1.01 -4.86
C GLU A 73 27.51 0.53 -5.76
N LYS A 74 27.85 -0.11 -6.88
CA LYS A 74 26.84 -0.69 -7.79
C LYS A 74 25.99 -1.75 -7.11
N ILE A 75 26.57 -2.61 -6.27
CA ILE A 75 25.83 -3.64 -5.51
C ILE A 75 24.90 -3.00 -4.48
N SER A 76 25.38 -2.00 -3.73
CA SER A 76 24.54 -1.28 -2.78
C SER A 76 23.36 -0.59 -3.50
N GLN A 77 23.60 -0.03 -4.68
CA GLN A 77 22.55 0.55 -5.51
C GLN A 77 21.56 -0.51 -5.99
N GLU A 78 22.03 -1.66 -6.49
CA GLU A 78 21.18 -2.78 -6.89
C GLU A 78 20.31 -3.28 -5.72
N ASN A 79 20.89 -3.47 -4.54
CA ASN A 79 20.16 -3.88 -3.33
C ASN A 79 19.09 -2.85 -2.93
N ALA A 80 19.41 -1.55 -3.01
CA ALA A 80 18.46 -0.47 -2.73
C ALA A 80 17.30 -0.45 -3.74
N THR A 81 17.59 -0.63 -5.04
CA THR A 81 16.54 -0.71 -6.07
C THR A 81 15.65 -1.94 -5.91
N GLU A 82 16.20 -3.09 -5.52
CA GLU A 82 15.45 -4.31 -5.25
C GLU A 82 14.49 -4.12 -4.07
N LEU A 83 14.95 -3.47 -2.99
CA LEU A 83 14.11 -3.11 -1.84
C LEU A 83 13.01 -2.12 -2.24
N GLN A 84 13.33 -1.08 -3.02
CA GLN A 84 12.34 -0.11 -3.47
C GLN A 84 11.27 -0.75 -4.36
N ALA A 85 11.66 -1.67 -5.24
CA ALA A 85 10.72 -2.40 -6.08
C ALA A 85 9.80 -3.29 -5.25
N TYR A 86 10.32 -3.92 -4.19
CA TYR A 86 9.52 -4.68 -3.25
C TYR A 86 8.55 -3.79 -2.46
N ASP A 87 9.03 -2.69 -1.89
CA ASP A 87 8.21 -1.75 -1.11
C ASP A 87 7.09 -1.14 -1.98
N SER A 88 7.36 -0.88 -3.26
CA SER A 88 6.35 -0.43 -4.23
C SER A 88 5.26 -1.48 -4.46
N LYS A 89 5.61 -2.77 -4.52
CA LYS A 89 4.63 -3.87 -4.63
C LYS A 89 3.78 -3.99 -3.37
N VAL A 90 4.41 -3.88 -2.20
CA VAL A 90 3.70 -3.90 -0.91
C VAL A 90 2.73 -2.72 -0.82
N TYR A 91 3.12 -1.53 -1.27
CA TYR A 91 2.23 -0.38 -1.33
C TYR A 91 1.02 -0.63 -2.23
N GLN A 92 1.20 -1.12 -3.45
CA GLN A 92 0.07 -1.44 -4.32
C GLN A 92 -0.85 -2.51 -3.70
N ALA A 93 -0.26 -3.56 -3.14
CA ALA A 93 -1.03 -4.62 -2.48
C ALA A 93 -1.79 -4.10 -1.24
N SER A 94 -1.25 -3.15 -0.49
CA SER A 94 -1.92 -2.56 0.67
C SER A 94 -3.08 -1.64 0.27
N VAL A 95 -2.93 -0.90 -0.83
CA VAL A 95 -4.01 -0.10 -1.43
C VAL A 95 -5.16 -1.00 -1.90
N ASP A 96 -4.84 -2.11 -2.56
CA ASP A 96 -5.84 -3.06 -3.03
C ASP A 96 -6.56 -3.76 -1.85
N MET A 97 -5.80 -4.16 -0.83
CA MET A 97 -6.36 -4.68 0.43
C MET A 97 -7.29 -3.67 1.10
N ALA A 98 -6.89 -2.39 1.18
CA ALA A 98 -7.72 -1.34 1.74
C ALA A 98 -9.04 -1.17 0.96
N ARG A 99 -8.98 -1.15 -0.38
CA ARG A 99 -10.19 -1.13 -1.23
C ARG A 99 -11.11 -2.34 -0.99
N ALA A 100 -10.55 -3.53 -0.81
CA ALA A 100 -11.32 -4.72 -0.49
C ALA A 100 -12.01 -4.62 0.88
N ILE A 101 -11.30 -4.14 1.90
CA ILE A 101 -11.85 -3.91 3.25
C ILE A 101 -12.96 -2.86 3.19
N GLU A 102 -12.75 -1.75 2.48
CA GLU A 102 -13.77 -0.71 2.28
C GLU A 102 -15.06 -1.29 1.65
N SER A 103 -14.92 -2.16 0.65
CA SER A 103 -16.07 -2.81 0.01
C SER A 103 -16.85 -3.73 0.96
N GLU A 104 -16.16 -4.44 1.85
CA GLU A 104 -16.80 -5.28 2.86
C GLU A 104 -17.49 -4.43 3.95
N LEU A 105 -16.87 -3.32 4.37
CA LEU A 105 -17.50 -2.38 5.30
C LEU A 105 -18.75 -1.73 4.72
N ARG A 106 -18.74 -1.41 3.42
CA ARG A 106 -19.92 -0.96 2.68
C ARG A 106 -21.02 -2.02 2.66
N ARG A 107 -20.66 -3.27 2.38
CA ARG A 107 -21.61 -4.41 2.38
C ARG A 107 -22.22 -4.68 3.76
N LEU A 108 -21.46 -4.42 4.82
CA LEU A 108 -21.93 -4.50 6.20
C LEU A 108 -22.82 -3.32 6.63
N GLY A 109 -23.04 -2.34 5.76
CA GLY A 109 -23.92 -1.21 6.04
C GLY A 109 -23.29 -0.16 6.95
N VAL A 110 -21.95 -0.09 7.03
CA VAL A 110 -21.27 0.93 7.84
C VAL A 110 -21.51 2.30 7.18
N PRO A 111 -22.23 3.25 7.83
CA PRO A 111 -22.79 4.42 7.16
C PRO A 111 -21.80 5.26 6.35
N PHE A 112 -20.55 5.42 6.83
CA PHE A 112 -19.51 6.19 6.16
C PHE A 112 -18.98 5.55 4.87
N PHE A 113 -18.96 4.23 4.80
CA PHE A 113 -18.49 3.50 3.62
C PHE A 113 -19.61 3.28 2.60
N CYS A 114 -20.86 3.58 2.97
CA CYS A 114 -22.02 3.46 2.10
C CYS A 114 -22.27 4.69 1.22
N ILE A 115 -21.68 5.84 1.57
CA ILE A 115 -21.85 7.10 0.84
C ILE A 115 -21.38 6.92 -0.61
N ASP A 116 -22.25 7.27 -1.55
CA ASP A 116 -21.89 7.28 -2.97
C ASP A 116 -20.94 8.44 -3.24
N ARG A 117 -19.75 8.16 -3.79
CA ARG A 117 -18.75 9.18 -4.09
C ARG A 117 -19.25 10.18 -5.14
N ALA A 118 -20.22 9.79 -5.98
CA ALA A 118 -20.87 10.69 -6.93
C ALA A 118 -21.72 11.78 -6.25
N LEU A 119 -22.12 11.57 -4.99
CA LEU A 119 -22.86 12.54 -4.17
C LEU A 119 -21.94 13.46 -3.35
N VAL A 120 -20.63 13.26 -3.41
CA VAL A 120 -19.64 14.08 -2.71
C VAL A 120 -18.93 14.98 -3.71
N THR A 121 -19.19 16.28 -3.63
CA THR A 121 -18.49 17.29 -4.44
C THR A 121 -17.07 17.45 -3.93
N THR A 122 -16.09 17.11 -4.76
CA THR A 122 -14.69 17.50 -4.55
C THR A 122 -14.53 18.96 -4.99
N GLU A 123 -13.82 19.77 -4.21
CA GLU A 123 -13.59 21.21 -4.50
C GLU A 123 -12.96 21.50 -5.88
N ASP A 124 -12.47 20.48 -6.59
CA ASP A 124 -11.93 20.57 -7.97
C ASP A 124 -13.02 20.62 -9.07
N ASP A 125 -14.32 20.44 -8.75
CA ASP A 125 -15.41 20.43 -9.75
C ASP A 125 -15.99 21.84 -10.03
N THR A 126 -15.16 22.87 -9.95
CA THR A 126 -15.53 24.26 -10.30
C THR A 126 -15.17 24.62 -11.76
N GLY A 127 -15.16 23.63 -12.66
CA GLY A 127 -14.62 23.78 -14.02
C GLY A 127 -15.45 23.19 -15.15
N GLY A 128 -16.73 23.56 -15.25
CA GLY A 128 -17.44 23.62 -16.54
C GLY A 128 -17.99 22.31 -17.14
N THR A 129 -19.31 22.20 -17.21
CA THR A 129 -20.04 22.06 -18.49
C THR A 129 -21.51 22.33 -18.23
N THR A 130 -21.96 23.47 -18.71
CA THR A 130 -23.36 23.74 -19.03
C THR A 130 -23.80 22.71 -20.06
N SER A 131 -24.72 21.83 -19.69
CA SER A 131 -25.64 21.20 -20.64
C SER A 131 -27.00 21.15 -20.00
N GLU A 132 -27.80 22.16 -20.32
CA GLU A 132 -29.25 22.04 -20.27
C GLU A 132 -29.66 20.88 -21.16
N SER A 133 -30.44 19.94 -20.63
CA SER A 133 -31.70 19.54 -21.28
C SER A 133 -32.52 18.59 -20.40
N VAL A 134 -33.76 19.07 -20.16
CA VAL A 134 -35.02 18.39 -19.82
C VAL A 134 -35.19 17.76 -18.43
N ALA A 135 -36.26 18.23 -17.79
CA ALA A 135 -36.79 17.85 -16.50
C ALA A 135 -37.32 16.41 -16.44
N GLU A 136 -37.07 15.75 -15.30
CA GLU A 136 -38.04 14.83 -14.71
C GLU A 136 -38.01 14.95 -13.17
N GLU A 137 -39.19 14.89 -12.59
CA GLU A 137 -39.54 15.23 -11.22
C GLU A 137 -39.19 14.08 -10.25
N GLY A 138 -38.20 14.29 -9.38
CA GLY A 138 -37.85 13.29 -8.35
C GLY A 138 -36.62 13.65 -7.54
N ALA A 139 -36.83 14.02 -6.26
CA ALA A 139 -35.84 14.13 -5.18
C ALA A 139 -34.47 14.75 -5.53
N LYS A 140 -34.33 16.07 -5.33
CA LYS A 140 -33.03 16.76 -5.34
C LYS A 140 -32.12 16.18 -4.26
N THR A 141 -31.26 15.23 -4.60
CA THR A 141 -30.16 14.78 -3.74
C THR A 141 -29.14 15.92 -3.67
N LYS A 142 -29.19 16.73 -2.62
CA LYS A 142 -28.18 17.76 -2.33
C LYS A 142 -26.81 17.06 -2.24
N LYS A 143 -25.89 17.40 -3.13
CA LYS A 143 -24.49 16.99 -3.04
C LYS A 143 -23.88 17.60 -1.77
N ILE A 144 -23.14 16.80 -1.01
CA ILE A 144 -22.56 17.21 0.28
C ILE A 144 -21.11 17.64 0.02
N SER A 145 -20.72 18.78 0.57
CA SER A 145 -19.34 19.27 0.47
C SER A 145 -18.40 18.46 1.37
N LYS A 146 -17.10 18.42 1.05
CA LYS A 146 -16.10 17.71 1.86
C LYS A 146 -16.03 18.23 3.30
N GLU A 147 -16.19 19.53 3.49
CA GLU A 147 -16.21 20.19 4.79
C GLU A 147 -17.41 19.74 5.65
N GLU A 148 -18.59 19.62 5.03
CA GLU A 148 -19.79 19.10 5.71
C GLU A 148 -19.65 17.61 6.06
N LEU A 149 -19.01 16.83 5.19
CA LEU A 149 -18.71 15.41 5.43
C LEU A 149 -17.73 15.24 6.60
N GLU A 150 -16.68 16.06 6.69
CA GLU A 150 -15.77 16.08 7.85
C GLU A 150 -16.49 16.54 9.14
N GLY A 151 -17.40 17.50 9.04
CA GLY A 151 -18.25 17.91 10.17
C GLY A 151 -19.21 16.81 10.64
N LEU A 152 -19.70 15.95 9.74
CA LEU A 152 -20.50 14.77 10.08
C LEU A 152 -19.65 13.69 10.76
N LYS A 153 -18.42 13.45 10.27
CA LYS A 153 -17.48 12.51 10.88
C LYS A 153 -17.14 12.87 12.33
N LYS A 154 -16.94 14.15 12.63
CA LYS A 154 -16.62 14.63 13.99
C LYS A 154 -17.78 14.53 15.01
N ARG A 155 -19.03 14.49 14.54
CA ARG A 155 -20.22 14.44 15.40
C ARG A 155 -20.73 13.04 15.72
N ALA A 156 -20.29 12.04 14.93
CA ALA A 156 -20.73 10.66 15.04
C ALA A 156 -19.70 9.74 15.72
N GLY A 157 -18.52 10.28 16.09
CA GLY A 157 -17.59 9.66 17.04
C GLY A 157 -17.86 10.18 18.45
#